data_AF-A0A844XIK0-F1
#
_entry.id   AF-A0A844XIK0-F1
#
_cell.length_a   1.000
_cell.length_b   1.000
_cell.length_c   1.000
_cell.angle_alpha   90.00
_cell.angle_beta   90.00
_cell.angle_gamma   90.00
#
_symmetry.space_group_name_H-M   'P 1'
#
loop_
_entity.id
_entity.type
_entity.pdbx_description
1 polymer ?
#
loop_
_entity_poly.entity_id
_entity_poly.type
_entity_poly.pdbx_seq_one_letter_code
_entity_poly.pdbx_strand_id
1 'polypeptide(L)'
;MKKMMTALAAIALPMGLVACGDADDTDVTAEAPASDGTISGEWMADVDSAQFENDNRDYVLSNGTFSCNSCNPPYEVTANGEWQTVDRPGVDSMMVEQVDDNTVRAAFRYGDKDLGSSTWTVSDDGQTLTSEFNDTSGDEAVTGSETFTRTADGPDGSHAMSGQWAFSDIGDMSDAGLRFSYNVEGDQFTSSGNGSSYTATLGGDPVPVEGSNSNVMVAVEQTGDNSYRETYSRDGEALSVVEVSVDGDTLSAVSTDQRDDSVLRYTAQRQ
;
A
#
# COMPACT_ATOMS: atom_id res chain seq x y z
N MET A 1 -6.45 -4.85 11.67
CA MET A 1 -5.18 -5.18 10.99
C MET A 1 -5.19 -4.61 9.55
N LYS A 2 -4.01 -4.31 9.00
CA LYS A 2 -3.64 -3.62 7.72
C LYS A 2 -3.19 -2.16 7.88
N LYS A 3 -2.22 -1.65 7.14
CA LYS A 3 -0.89 -2.10 6.65
C LYS A 3 -0.36 -0.77 6.04
N MET A 4 0.72 -0.16 6.55
CA MET A 4 1.19 1.11 5.98
C MET A 4 2.08 0.87 4.78
N MET A 5 1.81 1.68 3.77
CA MET A 5 2.30 1.62 2.41
C MET A 5 3.27 2.78 2.21
N THR A 6 4.57 2.47 2.18
CA THR A 6 5.56 3.36 1.58
C THR A 6 5.64 2.97 0.11
N ALA A 7 5.02 3.77 -0.77
CA ALA A 7 5.11 3.98 -2.23
C ALA A 7 5.49 2.85 -3.22
N LEU A 8 5.96 1.69 -2.80
CA LEU A 8 6.04 0.47 -3.59
C LEU A 8 5.63 -0.77 -2.78
N ALA A 9 5.69 -0.74 -1.44
CA ALA A 9 5.05 -1.72 -0.53
C ALA A 9 3.51 -1.66 -0.50
N ALA A 10 2.94 -1.03 -1.51
CA ALA A 10 1.59 -0.52 -1.58
C ALA A 10 0.67 -1.29 -2.53
N ILE A 11 1.14 -2.41 -3.07
CA ILE A 11 0.52 -2.99 -4.25
C ILE A 11 -0.07 -4.33 -3.87
N ALA A 12 -1.18 -4.21 -3.15
CA ALA A 12 -2.30 -5.12 -3.07
C ALA A 12 -3.46 -4.43 -2.30
N LEU A 13 -3.91 -3.27 -2.81
CA LEU A 13 -5.21 -2.59 -2.58
C LEU A 13 -5.75 -2.33 -1.15
N PRO A 14 -6.54 -1.23 -0.98
CA PRO A 14 -6.20 0.19 -0.95
C PRO A 14 -6.42 0.76 0.47
N MET A 15 -6.30 2.09 0.66
CA MET A 15 -6.85 2.95 1.75
C MET A 15 -5.81 3.77 2.53
N GLY A 16 -5.57 4.97 2.01
CA GLY A 16 -4.96 6.12 2.68
C GLY A 16 -5.98 7.15 3.21
N LEU A 17 -5.57 8.41 3.26
CA LEU A 17 -5.84 9.32 4.35
C LEU A 17 -5.45 10.78 4.08
N VAL A 18 -6.09 11.74 4.77
CA VAL A 18 -6.02 13.19 4.50
C VAL A 18 -5.53 14.00 5.72
N ALA A 19 -4.77 15.09 5.48
CA ALA A 19 -5.13 16.48 5.84
C ALA A 19 -4.13 17.54 5.33
N CYS A 20 -4.70 18.67 4.89
CA CYS A 20 -4.13 19.81 4.16
C CYS A 20 -3.09 20.67 4.91
N GLY A 21 -2.21 21.31 4.14
CA GLY A 21 -1.53 22.56 4.49
C GLY A 21 -1.17 23.35 3.23
N ASP A 22 -1.73 24.57 3.08
CA ASP A 22 -1.33 25.53 2.05
C ASP A 22 0.15 25.92 2.21
N ALA A 23 0.92 25.89 1.11
CA ALA A 23 2.22 26.54 1.03
C ALA A 23 2.31 27.34 -0.27
N ASP A 24 2.55 28.63 -0.10
CA ASP A 24 2.71 29.65 -1.15
C ASP A 24 3.82 29.31 -2.14
N ASP A 25 3.49 29.45 -3.43
CA ASP A 25 4.40 29.45 -4.57
C ASP A 25 5.46 30.56 -4.44
N THR A 26 6.71 30.18 -4.19
CA THR A 26 7.86 31.02 -4.54
C THR A 26 8.84 30.22 -5.39
N ASP A 27 8.75 30.48 -6.69
CA ASP A 27 9.60 29.97 -7.75
C ASP A 27 11.05 30.43 -7.54
N VAL A 28 11.88 29.51 -7.06
CA VAL A 28 13.35 29.62 -7.09
C VAL A 28 13.86 28.35 -7.76
N THR A 29 14.19 28.45 -9.03
CA THR A 29 15.09 27.49 -9.71
C THR A 29 16.44 27.49 -8.99
N ALA A 30 16.56 26.64 -7.99
CA ALA A 30 17.83 26.22 -7.41
C ALA A 30 18.35 25.05 -8.24
N GLU A 31 19.62 25.13 -8.68
CA GLU A 31 20.34 23.94 -9.13
C GLU A 31 20.28 22.90 -8.00
N ALA A 32 19.77 21.71 -8.32
CA ALA A 32 19.74 20.60 -7.39
C ALA A 32 21.17 20.36 -6.87
N PRO A 33 21.38 20.37 -5.54
CA PRO A 33 22.69 20.08 -4.98
C PRO A 33 23.15 18.71 -5.49
N ALA A 34 24.45 18.56 -5.71
CA ALA A 34 25.02 17.25 -5.98
C ALA A 34 24.64 16.33 -4.81
N SER A 35 24.04 15.18 -5.14
CA SER A 35 23.72 14.11 -4.21
C SER A 35 24.90 13.86 -3.28
N ASP A 36 24.69 14.03 -1.98
CA ASP A 36 25.69 13.70 -0.96
C ASP A 36 25.73 12.18 -0.68
N GLY A 37 24.94 11.41 -1.42
CA GLY A 37 24.79 9.97 -1.30
C GLY A 37 23.96 9.55 -0.09
N THR A 38 23.34 10.47 0.66
CA THR A 38 22.51 10.13 1.84
C THR A 38 21.08 9.75 1.45
N ILE A 39 20.32 9.18 2.38
CA ILE A 39 18.89 8.88 2.15
C ILE A 39 18.04 10.13 1.93
N SER A 40 18.47 11.30 2.41
CA SER A 40 17.71 12.55 2.29
C SER A 40 17.52 12.93 0.82
N GLY A 41 16.29 13.19 0.41
CA GLY A 41 15.95 13.56 -0.96
C GLY A 41 14.57 13.07 -1.37
N GLU A 42 14.20 13.41 -2.60
CA GLU A 42 13.01 12.90 -3.28
C GLU A 42 13.35 11.65 -4.08
N TRP A 43 12.45 10.68 -4.04
CA TRP A 43 12.62 9.35 -4.61
C TRP A 43 11.41 8.98 -5.46
N MET A 44 11.68 8.32 -6.58
CA MET A 44 10.67 7.69 -7.43
C MET A 44 10.88 6.19 -7.40
N ALA A 45 9.89 5.48 -6.90
CA ALA A 45 9.81 4.04 -6.89
C ALA A 45 9.86 3.44 -8.32
N ASP A 46 10.70 2.44 -8.56
CA ASP A 46 10.78 1.70 -9.83
C ASP A 46 9.91 0.43 -9.76
N VAL A 47 8.76 0.49 -10.42
CA VAL A 47 7.78 -0.61 -10.47
C VAL A 47 8.36 -1.88 -11.08
N ASP A 48 9.21 -1.75 -12.12
CA ASP A 48 9.78 -2.90 -12.81
C ASP A 48 10.81 -3.65 -11.94
N SER A 49 11.28 -3.02 -10.87
CA SER A 49 12.21 -3.64 -9.90
C SER A 49 11.51 -4.44 -8.80
N ALA A 50 10.18 -4.37 -8.73
CA ALA A 50 9.41 -4.98 -7.65
C ALA A 50 9.46 -6.51 -7.67
N GLN A 51 9.68 -7.12 -6.51
CA GLN A 51 9.71 -8.57 -6.33
C GLN A 51 8.89 -8.96 -5.11
N PHE A 52 7.93 -9.85 -5.30
CA PHE A 52 6.99 -10.28 -4.28
C PHE A 52 7.29 -11.72 -3.86
N GLU A 53 7.31 -11.97 -2.55
CA GLU A 53 7.44 -13.30 -1.97
C GLU A 53 6.30 -13.53 -0.97
N ASN A 54 5.74 -14.74 -0.98
CA ASN A 54 4.65 -15.18 -0.10
C ASN A 54 3.37 -14.31 -0.11
N ASP A 55 3.23 -13.41 -1.09
CA ASP A 55 2.06 -12.55 -1.18
C ASP A 55 0.86 -13.29 -1.79
N ASN A 56 0.19 -14.05 -0.94
CA ASN A 56 -0.93 -14.90 -1.33
C ASN A 56 -2.27 -14.29 -0.92
N ARG A 57 -3.27 -14.49 -1.75
CA ARG A 57 -4.65 -14.06 -1.53
C ARG A 57 -5.59 -15.24 -1.62
N ASP A 58 -6.59 -15.26 -0.76
CA ASP A 58 -7.66 -16.26 -0.72
C ASP A 58 -8.99 -15.51 -0.69
N TYR A 59 -9.66 -15.55 -1.84
CA TYR A 59 -10.95 -14.91 -2.05
C TYR A 59 -12.00 -15.97 -2.32
N VAL A 60 -13.19 -15.79 -1.76
CA VAL A 60 -14.35 -16.63 -2.07
C VAL A 60 -15.54 -15.72 -2.32
N LEU A 61 -16.13 -15.83 -3.50
CA LEU A 61 -17.42 -15.22 -3.82
C LEU A 61 -18.41 -16.32 -4.16
N SER A 62 -19.32 -16.60 -3.23
CA SER A 62 -20.32 -17.66 -3.39
C SER A 62 -21.63 -17.24 -2.75
N ASN A 63 -22.75 -17.59 -3.37
CA ASN A 63 -24.11 -17.28 -2.90
C ASN A 63 -24.32 -15.78 -2.57
N GLY A 64 -23.67 -14.89 -3.32
CA GLY A 64 -23.76 -13.44 -3.12
C GLY A 64 -22.95 -12.88 -1.95
N THR A 65 -22.11 -13.70 -1.30
CA THR A 65 -21.20 -13.26 -0.23
C THR A 65 -19.76 -13.32 -0.72
N PHE A 66 -19.06 -12.18 -0.63
CA PHE A 66 -17.63 -12.07 -0.82
C PHE A 66 -16.91 -12.24 0.52
N SER A 67 -15.90 -13.11 0.55
CA SER A 67 -15.06 -13.40 1.69
C SER A 67 -13.60 -13.17 1.29
N CYS A 68 -12.86 -12.44 2.12
CA CYS A 68 -11.40 -12.37 2.02
C CYS A 68 -10.78 -13.13 3.19
N ASN A 69 -10.42 -14.39 2.95
CA ASN A 69 -9.89 -15.29 3.97
C ASN A 69 -8.43 -14.96 4.34
N SER A 70 -7.66 -14.46 3.37
CA SER A 70 -6.28 -14.02 3.56
C SER A 70 -6.15 -12.58 4.08
N CYS A 71 -7.27 -11.85 4.19
CA CYS A 71 -7.23 -10.51 4.76
C CYS A 71 -6.96 -10.58 6.25
N ASN A 72 -6.31 -9.55 6.79
CA ASN A 72 -5.99 -9.47 8.21
C ASN A 72 -6.69 -8.25 8.83
N PRO A 73 -7.74 -8.38 9.66
CA PRO A 73 -8.48 -9.62 9.92
C PRO A 73 -9.26 -10.04 8.67
N PRO A 74 -9.63 -11.34 8.57
CA PRO A 74 -10.53 -11.84 7.55
C PRO A 74 -11.89 -11.16 7.69
N TYR A 75 -12.62 -11.03 6.58
CA TYR A 75 -13.94 -10.42 6.60
C TYR A 75 -14.82 -10.96 5.49
N GLU A 76 -16.13 -10.75 5.66
CA GLU A 76 -17.17 -11.11 4.71
C GLU A 76 -18.12 -9.93 4.51
N VAL A 77 -18.58 -9.72 3.27
CA VAL A 77 -19.63 -8.76 2.93
C VAL A 77 -20.49 -9.29 1.80
N THR A 78 -21.70 -8.75 1.65
CA THR A 78 -22.57 -9.05 0.51
C THR A 78 -22.01 -8.39 -0.75
N ALA A 79 -22.01 -9.10 -1.88
CA ALA A 79 -21.54 -8.61 -3.17
C ALA A 79 -22.68 -8.04 -4.04
N ASN A 80 -23.56 -7.22 -3.45
CA ASN A 80 -24.80 -6.72 -4.09
C ASN A 80 -24.73 -5.25 -4.56
N GLY A 81 -23.57 -4.61 -4.47
CA GLY A 81 -23.38 -3.21 -4.84
C GLY A 81 -23.84 -2.19 -3.80
N GLU A 82 -24.25 -2.63 -2.61
CA GLU A 82 -24.65 -1.74 -1.51
C GLU A 82 -23.52 -1.49 -0.52
N TRP A 83 -23.46 -0.27 0.02
CA TRP A 83 -22.55 0.08 1.11
C TRP A 83 -22.93 -0.65 2.39
N GLN A 84 -21.93 -1.29 3.00
CA GLN A 84 -22.08 -2.05 4.23
C GLN A 84 -21.05 -1.56 5.24
N THR A 85 -21.48 -1.32 6.49
CA THR A 85 -20.57 -1.03 7.59
C THR A 85 -19.67 -2.23 7.84
N VAL A 86 -18.38 -1.98 8.01
CA VAL A 86 -17.39 -3.01 8.35
C VAL A 86 -16.55 -2.57 9.53
N ASP A 87 -16.14 -3.53 10.35
CA ASP A 87 -15.22 -3.29 11.45
C ASP A 87 -13.79 -3.62 11.00
N ARG A 88 -13.14 -2.64 10.38
CA ARG A 88 -11.76 -2.77 9.89
C ARG A 88 -10.99 -1.47 10.08
N PRO A 89 -9.70 -1.52 10.44
CA PRO A 89 -8.94 -0.28 10.59
C PRO A 89 -8.83 0.50 9.27
N GLY A 90 -9.06 1.80 9.36
CA GLY A 90 -9.01 2.71 8.22
C GLY A 90 -10.26 2.70 7.34
N VAL A 91 -11.29 1.91 7.67
CA VAL A 91 -12.46 1.68 6.82
C VAL A 91 -13.70 1.55 7.67
N ASP A 92 -14.69 2.40 7.42
CA ASP A 92 -15.97 2.31 8.11
C ASP A 92 -17.02 1.61 7.26
N SER A 93 -16.90 1.69 5.94
CA SER A 93 -17.81 0.99 5.03
C SER A 93 -17.14 0.56 3.74
N MET A 94 -17.67 -0.52 3.16
CA MET A 94 -17.27 -1.03 1.86
C MET A 94 -18.47 -1.40 1.03
N MET A 95 -18.30 -1.32 -0.28
CA MET A 95 -19.22 -1.83 -1.28
C MET A 95 -18.50 -2.91 -2.07
N VAL A 96 -19.16 -4.04 -2.30
CA VAL A 96 -18.71 -5.06 -3.25
C VAL A 96 -19.87 -5.37 -4.18
N GLU A 97 -19.61 -5.44 -5.48
CA GLU A 97 -20.59 -5.75 -6.52
C GLU A 97 -20.06 -6.90 -7.37
N GLN A 98 -20.80 -8.00 -7.44
CA GLN A 98 -20.63 -8.97 -8.52
C GLN A 98 -21.25 -8.37 -9.79
N VAL A 99 -20.40 -8.02 -10.77
CA VAL A 99 -20.84 -7.37 -12.01
C VAL A 99 -21.29 -8.41 -13.04
N ASP A 100 -20.51 -9.47 -13.21
CA ASP A 100 -20.80 -10.61 -14.09
C ASP A 100 -20.17 -11.91 -13.54
N ASP A 101 -19.82 -12.87 -14.40
CA ASP A 101 -19.22 -14.16 -14.00
C ASP A 101 -17.70 -14.07 -13.78
N ASN A 102 -17.05 -13.01 -14.26
CA ASN A 102 -15.60 -12.80 -14.23
C ASN A 102 -15.20 -11.50 -13.52
N THR A 103 -16.13 -10.60 -13.25
CA THR A 103 -15.86 -9.24 -12.82
C THR A 103 -16.50 -8.91 -11.47
N VAL A 104 -15.70 -8.36 -10.56
CA VAL A 104 -16.13 -7.83 -9.26
C VAL A 104 -15.67 -6.38 -9.13
N ARG A 105 -16.48 -5.52 -8.53
CA ARG A 105 -16.07 -4.18 -8.12
C ARG A 105 -16.05 -4.05 -6.61
N ALA A 106 -15.14 -3.22 -6.12
CA ALA A 106 -15.10 -2.83 -4.72
C ALA A 106 -14.90 -1.32 -4.58
N ALA A 107 -15.44 -0.74 -3.51
CA ALA A 107 -15.17 0.64 -3.09
C ALA A 107 -15.15 0.75 -1.58
N PHE A 108 -14.44 1.76 -1.06
CA PHE A 108 -14.18 1.91 0.37
C PHE A 108 -14.40 3.34 0.86
N ARG A 109 -14.82 3.48 2.12
CA ARG A 109 -15.09 4.76 2.79
C ARG A 109 -14.61 4.80 4.23
N TYR A 110 -14.22 5.98 4.68
CA TYR A 110 -14.00 6.32 6.08
C TYR A 110 -14.86 7.53 6.44
N GLY A 111 -15.83 7.33 7.33
CA GLY A 111 -16.98 8.24 7.47
C GLY A 111 -17.64 8.49 6.11
N ASP A 112 -17.79 9.76 5.75
CA ASP A 112 -18.33 10.21 4.46
C ASP A 112 -17.26 10.35 3.36
N LYS A 113 -15.98 10.11 3.66
CA LYS A 113 -14.88 10.26 2.71
C LYS A 113 -14.74 9.01 1.85
N ASP A 114 -14.80 9.18 0.53
CA ASP A 114 -14.44 8.15 -0.44
C ASP A 114 -12.91 7.90 -0.41
N LEU A 115 -12.52 6.63 -0.24
CA LEU A 115 -11.11 6.23 -0.23
C LEU A 115 -10.64 5.67 -1.57
N GLY A 116 -11.57 5.37 -2.46
CA GLY A 116 -11.27 4.84 -3.79
C GLY A 116 -12.09 3.61 -4.14
N SER A 117 -11.72 3.02 -5.27
CA SER A 117 -12.41 1.87 -5.85
C SER A 117 -11.48 1.01 -6.69
N SER A 118 -11.91 -0.22 -6.97
CA SER A 118 -11.21 -1.14 -7.84
C SER A 118 -12.16 -2.02 -8.65
N THR A 119 -11.73 -2.40 -9.85
CA THR A 119 -12.40 -3.39 -10.70
C THR A 119 -11.47 -4.58 -10.87
N TRP A 120 -11.98 -5.76 -10.54
CA TRP A 120 -11.24 -7.01 -10.49
C TRP A 120 -11.80 -7.95 -11.55
N THR A 121 -10.96 -8.39 -12.47
CA THR A 121 -11.36 -9.17 -13.65
C THR A 121 -10.53 -10.44 -13.72
N VAL A 122 -11.20 -11.59 -13.82
CA VAL A 122 -10.57 -12.88 -14.06
C VAL A 122 -10.52 -13.15 -15.57
N SER A 123 -9.35 -13.52 -16.09
CA SER A 123 -9.14 -13.88 -17.50
C SER A 123 -10.03 -15.05 -17.94
N ASP A 124 -10.25 -15.17 -19.26
CA ASP A 124 -11.09 -16.23 -19.84
C ASP A 124 -10.59 -17.65 -19.54
N ASP A 125 -9.27 -17.83 -19.40
CA ASP A 125 -8.66 -19.10 -19.00
C ASP A 125 -8.71 -19.35 -17.48
N GLY A 126 -9.23 -18.38 -16.73
CA GLY A 126 -9.34 -18.43 -15.28
C GLY A 126 -8.01 -18.24 -14.54
N GLN A 127 -6.87 -18.11 -15.22
CA GLN A 127 -5.55 -18.21 -14.59
C GLN A 127 -5.00 -16.89 -14.06
N THR A 128 -5.50 -15.75 -14.55
CA THR A 128 -5.03 -14.43 -14.18
C THR A 128 -6.17 -13.61 -13.58
N LEU A 129 -5.91 -12.98 -12.44
CA LEU A 129 -6.75 -11.95 -11.85
C LEU A 129 -6.07 -10.61 -12.05
N THR A 130 -6.72 -9.68 -12.72
CA THR A 130 -6.27 -8.28 -12.83
C THR A 130 -7.14 -7.41 -11.92
N SER A 131 -6.52 -6.55 -11.13
CA SER A 131 -7.22 -5.49 -10.41
C SER A 131 -6.74 -4.12 -10.88
N GLU A 132 -7.64 -3.34 -11.45
CA GLU A 132 -7.43 -1.93 -11.75
C GLU A 132 -8.02 -1.09 -10.63
N PHE A 133 -7.33 -0.03 -10.21
CA PHE A 133 -7.75 0.75 -9.05
C PHE A 133 -7.55 2.25 -9.22
N ASN A 134 -8.33 2.98 -8.42
CA ASN A 134 -8.24 4.42 -8.23
C ASN A 134 -8.39 4.71 -6.74
N ASP A 135 -7.28 5.03 -6.09
CA ASP A 135 -7.19 5.45 -4.70
C ASP A 135 -7.29 6.98 -4.62
N THR A 136 -8.29 7.50 -3.89
CA THR A 136 -8.55 8.95 -3.74
C THR A 136 -8.25 9.45 -2.33
N SER A 137 -7.47 8.67 -1.61
CA SER A 137 -7.40 8.83 -0.18
C SER A 137 -6.25 9.75 0.24
N GLY A 138 -5.18 9.86 -0.57
CA GLY A 138 -4.08 10.82 -0.40
C GLY A 138 -4.41 12.23 -0.89
N ASP A 139 -3.38 13.06 -1.07
CA ASP A 139 -3.49 14.43 -1.59
C ASP A 139 -3.80 14.45 -3.10
N GLU A 140 -3.22 13.51 -3.84
CA GLU A 140 -3.48 13.26 -5.25
C GLU A 140 -4.04 11.85 -5.46
N ALA A 141 -4.93 11.70 -6.45
CA ALA A 141 -5.47 10.39 -6.78
C ALA A 141 -4.38 9.50 -7.39
N VAL A 142 -4.29 8.26 -6.90
CA VAL A 142 -3.38 7.24 -7.43
C VAL A 142 -4.18 6.24 -8.23
N THR A 143 -3.79 6.04 -9.49
CA THR A 143 -4.37 4.99 -10.33
C THR A 143 -3.31 3.96 -10.64
N GLY A 144 -3.71 2.70 -10.68
CA GLY A 144 -2.82 1.66 -11.16
C GLY A 144 -3.49 0.33 -11.38
N SER A 145 -2.68 -0.68 -11.65
CA SER A 145 -3.16 -2.04 -11.82
C SER A 145 -2.21 -3.07 -11.20
N GLU A 146 -2.79 -4.22 -10.88
CA GLU A 146 -2.09 -5.35 -10.27
C GLU A 146 -2.56 -6.62 -10.95
N THR A 147 -1.69 -7.63 -10.99
CA THR A 147 -2.02 -8.94 -11.51
C THR A 147 -1.63 -10.04 -10.54
N PHE A 148 -2.43 -11.09 -10.53
CA PHE A 148 -2.23 -12.26 -9.70
C PHE A 148 -2.38 -13.52 -10.55
N THR A 149 -1.56 -14.52 -10.26
CA THR A 149 -1.63 -15.85 -10.87
C THR A 149 -2.39 -16.80 -9.94
N ARG A 150 -3.35 -17.55 -10.48
CA ARG A 150 -4.09 -18.56 -9.70
C ARG A 150 -3.17 -19.68 -9.24
N THR A 151 -3.24 -20.01 -7.95
CA THR A 151 -2.52 -21.14 -7.33
C THR A 151 -3.46 -22.26 -6.89
N ALA A 152 -4.73 -21.97 -6.64
CA ALA A 152 -5.76 -22.97 -6.41
C ALA A 152 -7.14 -22.48 -6.87
N ASP A 153 -7.98 -23.42 -7.32
CA ASP A 153 -9.36 -23.14 -7.68
C ASP A 153 -10.22 -22.82 -6.45
N GLY A 154 -11.26 -22.02 -6.65
CA GLY A 154 -12.29 -21.81 -5.64
C GLY A 154 -13.22 -23.01 -5.47
N PRO A 155 -14.11 -22.99 -4.47
CA PRO A 155 -15.12 -24.03 -4.30
C PRO A 155 -16.00 -24.21 -5.54
N ASP A 156 -16.44 -25.45 -5.82
CA ASP A 156 -17.34 -25.73 -6.95
C ASP A 156 -18.59 -24.84 -6.91
N GLY A 157 -18.93 -24.23 -8.05
CA GLY A 157 -20.09 -23.35 -8.19
C GLY A 157 -19.93 -21.94 -7.60
N SER A 158 -18.73 -21.59 -7.14
CA SER A 158 -18.39 -20.21 -6.79
C SER A 158 -18.07 -19.36 -8.03
N HIS A 159 -18.11 -18.03 -7.87
CA HIS A 159 -17.75 -17.08 -8.91
C HIS A 159 -16.27 -17.22 -9.33
N ALA A 160 -15.91 -16.88 -10.57
CA ALA A 160 -14.56 -17.10 -11.12
C ALA A 160 -13.42 -16.45 -10.29
N MET A 161 -13.72 -15.35 -9.61
CA MET A 161 -12.81 -14.69 -8.65
C MET A 161 -12.32 -15.61 -7.52
N SER A 162 -13.12 -16.62 -7.17
CA SER A 162 -12.87 -17.46 -6.02
C SER A 162 -11.66 -18.35 -6.25
N GLY A 163 -10.81 -18.47 -5.25
CA GLY A 163 -9.61 -19.29 -5.30
C GLY A 163 -8.46 -18.65 -4.54
N GLN A 164 -7.31 -19.29 -4.69
CA GLN A 164 -6.05 -18.80 -4.17
C GLN A 164 -5.24 -18.18 -5.30
N TRP A 165 -4.60 -17.06 -5.00
CA TRP A 165 -3.91 -16.21 -5.96
C TRP A 165 -2.57 -15.78 -5.38
N ALA A 166 -1.49 -15.90 -6.16
CA ALA A 166 -0.20 -15.33 -5.82
C ALA A 166 -0.03 -14.00 -6.56
N PHE A 167 0.41 -12.95 -5.87
CA PHE A 167 0.77 -11.68 -6.51
C PHE A 167 1.81 -11.94 -7.61
N SER A 168 1.65 -11.32 -8.77
CA SER A 168 2.51 -11.54 -9.93
C SER A 168 3.23 -10.27 -10.31
N ASP A 169 2.48 -9.25 -10.74
CA ASP A 169 3.06 -8.01 -11.25
C ASP A 169 2.20 -6.81 -10.91
N ILE A 170 2.87 -5.67 -10.85
CA ILE A 170 2.28 -4.35 -10.84
C ILE A 170 2.24 -3.89 -12.30
N GLY A 171 1.09 -3.44 -12.79
CA GLY A 171 1.00 -2.80 -14.09
C GLY A 171 1.34 -1.32 -14.03
N ASP A 172 0.67 -0.51 -14.85
CA ASP A 172 0.85 0.94 -14.79
C ASP A 172 0.50 1.48 -13.39
N MET A 173 1.26 2.48 -12.93
CA MET A 173 1.02 3.22 -11.68
C MET A 173 1.25 4.71 -11.94
N SER A 174 0.39 5.58 -11.41
CA SER A 174 0.62 7.02 -11.52
C SER A 174 1.82 7.47 -10.68
N ASP A 175 2.54 8.49 -11.14
CA ASP A 175 3.66 9.11 -10.42
C ASP A 175 3.34 9.45 -8.96
N ALA A 176 2.12 9.92 -8.68
CA ALA A 176 1.67 10.25 -7.33
C ALA A 176 1.69 9.05 -6.38
N GLY A 177 1.60 7.82 -6.90
CA GLY A 177 1.73 6.59 -6.11
C GLY A 177 3.19 6.16 -5.85
N LEU A 178 4.13 6.68 -6.63
CA LEU A 178 5.53 6.24 -6.64
C LEU A 178 6.49 7.27 -6.02
N ARG A 179 6.04 8.51 -5.83
CA ARG A 179 6.86 9.57 -5.23
C ARG A 179 6.81 9.56 -3.70
N PHE A 180 7.98 9.66 -3.09
CA PHE A 180 8.13 9.85 -1.65
C PHE A 180 9.45 10.58 -1.37
N SER A 181 9.61 11.11 -0.16
CA SER A 181 10.84 11.75 0.26
C SER A 181 11.24 11.31 1.65
N TYR A 182 12.55 11.37 1.89
CA TYR A 182 13.13 11.26 3.20
C TYR A 182 13.93 12.53 3.51
N ASN A 183 14.00 12.91 4.78
CA ASN A 183 14.90 13.94 5.26
C ASN A 183 15.47 13.52 6.61
N VAL A 184 16.79 13.61 6.74
CA VAL A 184 17.51 13.30 7.98
C VAL A 184 18.25 14.53 8.47
N GLU A 185 17.84 15.03 9.64
CA GLU A 185 18.41 16.21 10.30
C GLU A 185 18.85 15.86 11.72
N GLY A 186 20.15 15.62 11.91
CA GLY A 186 20.67 15.18 13.20
C GLY A 186 20.15 13.77 13.54
N ASP A 187 19.36 13.67 14.60
CA ASP A 187 18.70 12.44 15.03
C ASP A 187 17.22 12.35 14.58
N GLN A 188 16.73 13.32 13.80
CA GLN A 188 15.37 13.27 13.26
C GLN A 188 15.35 12.68 11.86
N PHE A 189 14.45 11.73 11.67
CA PHE A 189 14.13 11.11 10.39
C PHE A 189 12.69 11.45 10.02
N THR A 190 12.52 12.15 8.91
CA THR A 190 11.23 12.52 8.36
C THR A 190 10.99 11.74 7.08
N SER A 191 9.79 11.18 6.94
CA SER A 191 9.29 10.61 5.69
C SER A 191 8.01 11.34 5.30
N SER A 192 7.87 11.61 4.01
CA SER A 192 6.67 12.21 3.43
C SER A 192 6.34 11.56 2.09
N GLY A 193 5.06 11.44 1.80
CA GLY A 193 4.54 10.97 0.52
C GLY A 193 3.13 11.50 0.30
N ASN A 194 2.43 10.93 -0.69
CA ASN A 194 1.08 11.36 -1.06
C ASN A 194 0.07 11.21 0.10
N GLY A 195 -0.20 12.31 0.82
CA GLY A 195 -1.15 12.37 1.95
C GLY A 195 -0.69 11.74 3.27
N SER A 196 0.58 11.34 3.41
CA SER A 196 1.09 10.78 4.66
C SER A 196 2.51 11.24 5.00
N SER A 197 2.77 11.42 6.29
CA SER A 197 4.07 11.86 6.79
C SER A 197 4.32 11.42 8.23
N TYR A 198 5.57 11.40 8.63
CA TYR A 198 5.94 11.33 10.04
C TYR A 198 7.31 11.95 10.26
N THR A 199 7.59 12.33 11.50
CA THR A 199 8.94 12.66 11.95
C THR A 199 9.24 11.87 13.22
N ALA A 200 10.24 11.00 13.15
CA ALA A 200 10.66 10.12 14.23
C ALA A 200 12.08 10.46 14.68
N THR A 201 12.36 10.29 15.98
CA THR A 201 13.74 10.29 16.47
C THR A 201 14.36 8.91 16.21
N LEU A 202 15.57 8.88 15.65
CA LEU A 202 16.33 7.65 15.41
C LEU A 202 16.60 6.91 16.74
N GLY A 203 16.11 5.68 16.84
CA GLY A 203 16.15 4.86 18.06
C GLY A 203 15.19 5.33 19.16
N GLY A 204 14.26 6.23 18.84
CA GLY A 204 13.23 6.74 19.74
C GLY A 204 11.97 5.87 19.84
N ASP A 205 11.01 6.34 20.63
CA ASP A 205 9.69 5.71 20.75
C ASP A 205 8.87 5.84 19.44
N PRO A 206 7.93 4.92 19.16
CA PRO A 206 7.06 5.03 18.00
C PRO A 206 6.23 6.31 17.99
N VAL A 207 6.18 6.99 16.84
CA VAL A 207 5.40 8.20 16.59
C VAL A 207 4.19 7.91 15.69
N PRO A 208 3.08 8.66 15.80
CA PRO A 208 1.96 8.47 14.88
C PRO A 208 2.39 8.87 13.46
N VAL A 209 1.88 8.13 12.48
CA VAL A 209 1.97 8.56 11.08
C VAL A 209 0.77 9.45 10.78
N GLU A 210 1.07 10.69 10.43
CA GLU A 210 0.09 11.69 10.04
C GLU A 210 -0.52 11.31 8.70
N GLY A 211 -1.80 11.61 8.53
CA GLY A 211 -2.56 10.96 7.48
C GLY A 211 -2.65 9.45 7.72
N SER A 212 -2.93 9.00 8.96
CA SER A 212 -3.41 7.63 9.24
C SER A 212 -4.81 7.52 9.87
N ASN A 213 -5.71 6.78 9.22
CA ASN A 213 -7.11 6.45 9.60
C ASN A 213 -7.08 5.12 10.33
N SER A 214 -5.92 4.47 10.33
CA SER A 214 -5.65 3.18 10.96
C SER A 214 -4.87 3.33 12.26
N ASN A 215 -4.60 4.55 12.76
CA ASN A 215 -3.81 4.78 13.98
C ASN A 215 -2.46 4.03 13.98
N VAL A 216 -1.77 4.01 12.83
CA VAL A 216 -0.47 3.34 12.72
C VAL A 216 0.61 4.24 13.30
N MET A 217 1.54 3.61 14.01
CA MET A 217 2.73 4.21 14.59
C MET A 217 3.97 3.69 13.85
N VAL A 218 5.04 4.46 13.83
CA VAL A 218 6.33 4.06 13.26
C VAL A 218 7.47 4.39 14.21
N ALA A 219 8.42 3.49 14.36
CA ALA A 219 9.72 3.75 14.97
C ALA A 219 10.80 3.52 13.93
N VAL A 220 11.84 4.37 13.95
CA VAL A 220 12.94 4.31 12.99
C VAL A 220 14.25 4.11 13.73
N GLU A 221 15.08 3.18 13.28
CA GLU A 221 16.45 3.00 13.76
C GLU A 221 17.45 3.08 12.60
N GLN A 222 18.62 3.66 12.84
CA GLN A 222 19.73 3.61 11.90
C GLN A 222 20.48 2.28 12.10
N THR A 223 20.58 1.47 11.04
CA THR A 223 21.20 0.14 11.06
C THR A 223 22.58 0.11 10.40
N GLY A 224 22.96 1.18 9.69
CA GLY A 224 24.26 1.39 9.08
C GLY A 224 24.44 2.84 8.61
N ASP A 225 25.57 3.15 7.97
CA ASP A 225 25.93 4.52 7.58
C ASP A 225 24.84 5.20 6.73
N ASN A 226 24.17 4.43 5.87
CA ASN A 226 23.07 4.90 5.03
C ASN A 226 21.97 3.83 4.92
N SER A 227 21.68 3.21 6.06
CA SER A 227 20.70 2.13 6.17
C SER A 227 19.84 2.33 7.40
N TYR A 228 18.54 2.14 7.22
CA TYR A 228 17.51 2.45 8.19
C TYR A 228 16.53 1.29 8.27
N ARG A 229 15.94 1.10 9.44
CA ARG A 229 14.82 0.18 9.63
C ARG A 229 13.65 0.95 10.22
N GLU A 230 12.52 0.85 9.54
CA GLU A 230 11.24 1.38 9.98
C GLU A 230 10.38 0.22 10.48
N THR A 231 9.88 0.32 11.71
CA THR A 231 8.96 -0.66 12.29
C THR A 231 7.60 -0.01 12.46
N TYR A 232 6.64 -0.45 11.66
CA TYR A 232 5.26 0.00 11.75
C TYR A 232 4.47 -0.87 12.72
N SER A 233 3.65 -0.24 13.56
CA SER A 233 2.86 -0.92 14.57
C SER A 233 1.46 -0.32 14.70
N ARG A 234 0.53 -1.10 15.28
CA ARG A 234 -0.76 -0.61 15.72
C ARG A 234 -1.14 -1.35 17.00
N ASP A 235 -1.73 -0.64 17.96
CA ASP A 235 -2.14 -1.22 19.24
C ASP A 235 -0.97 -1.91 19.99
N GLY A 236 0.26 -1.47 19.73
CA GLY A 236 1.50 -2.05 20.28
C GLY A 236 2.02 -3.30 19.56
N GLU A 237 1.31 -3.80 18.55
CA GLU A 237 1.71 -4.97 17.77
C GLU A 237 2.40 -4.53 16.47
N ALA A 238 3.55 -5.14 16.16
CA ALA A 238 4.27 -4.86 14.93
C ALA A 238 3.49 -5.41 13.72
N LEU A 239 3.35 -4.58 12.69
CA LEU A 239 2.64 -4.90 11.45
C LEU A 239 3.64 -5.24 10.34
N SER A 240 4.60 -4.35 10.11
CA SER A 240 5.60 -4.49 9.06
C SER A 240 6.93 -3.90 9.50
N VAL A 241 7.99 -4.42 8.88
CA VAL A 241 9.35 -3.90 8.99
C VAL A 241 9.82 -3.55 7.59
N VAL A 242 10.27 -2.32 7.41
CA VAL A 242 10.88 -1.85 6.16
C VAL A 242 12.35 -1.60 6.42
N GLU A 243 13.22 -2.31 5.71
CA GLU A 243 14.66 -2.07 5.70
C GLU A 243 15.00 -1.30 4.43
N VAL A 244 15.66 -0.16 4.58
CA VAL A 244 16.03 0.73 3.49
C VAL A 244 17.53 0.95 3.51
N SER A 245 18.17 0.92 2.35
CA SER A 245 19.57 1.28 2.17
C SER A 245 19.75 2.10 0.90
N VAL A 246 20.66 3.08 0.93
CA VAL A 246 20.95 3.93 -0.23
C VAL A 246 22.41 3.78 -0.67
N ASP A 247 22.60 3.56 -1.97
CA ASP A 247 23.90 3.55 -2.66
C ASP A 247 23.86 4.57 -3.80
N GLY A 248 24.48 5.73 -3.56
CA GLY A 248 24.43 6.88 -4.46
C GLY A 248 23.01 7.41 -4.68
N ASP A 249 22.51 7.25 -5.90
CA ASP A 249 21.18 7.71 -6.32
C ASP A 249 20.16 6.57 -6.42
N THR A 250 20.51 5.39 -5.93
CA THR A 250 19.62 4.24 -5.87
C THR A 250 19.32 3.87 -4.42
N LEU A 251 18.03 3.85 -4.10
CA LEU A 251 17.49 3.33 -2.86
C LEU A 251 17.04 1.89 -3.08
N SER A 252 17.38 1.00 -2.16
CA SER A 252 16.86 -0.37 -2.10
C SER A 252 16.03 -0.54 -0.84
N ALA A 253 14.86 -1.14 -0.98
CA ALA A 253 13.93 -1.36 0.11
C ALA A 253 13.47 -2.82 0.17
N VAL A 254 13.33 -3.31 1.39
CA VAL A 254 12.72 -4.61 1.71
C VAL A 254 11.64 -4.37 2.74
N SER A 255 10.38 -4.57 2.35
CA SER A 255 9.24 -4.53 3.27
C SER A 255 8.80 -5.95 3.59
N THR A 256 8.72 -6.28 4.87
CA THR A 256 8.20 -7.57 5.37
C THR A 256 6.98 -7.31 6.22
N ASP A 257 5.84 -7.93 5.91
CA ASP A 257 4.69 -7.92 6.81
C ASP A 257 4.74 -9.11 7.78
N GLN A 258 4.72 -8.81 9.07
CA GLN A 258 4.89 -9.82 10.11
C GLN A 258 3.63 -10.66 10.38
N ARG A 259 2.50 -10.37 9.73
CA ARG A 259 1.24 -11.08 9.98
C ARG A 259 1.02 -12.22 9.00
N ASP A 260 1.64 -12.14 7.83
CA ASP A 260 1.52 -13.15 6.77
C ASP A 260 2.87 -13.50 6.11
N ASP A 261 3.99 -12.97 6.63
CA ASP A 261 5.35 -13.18 6.13
C ASP A 261 5.52 -12.82 4.63
N SER A 262 4.62 -11.98 4.10
CA SER A 262 4.75 -11.41 2.76
C SER A 262 5.93 -10.45 2.71
N VAL A 263 6.68 -10.52 1.61
CA VAL A 263 7.85 -9.67 1.39
C VAL A 263 7.73 -8.97 0.04
N LEU A 264 8.00 -7.68 0.03
CA LEU A 264 8.29 -6.92 -1.17
C LEU A 264 9.73 -6.44 -1.14
N ARG A 265 10.39 -6.54 -2.29
CA ARG A 265 11.66 -5.87 -2.57
C ARG A 265 11.47 -4.91 -3.73
N TYR A 266 12.06 -3.74 -3.65
CA TYR A 266 12.07 -2.80 -4.77
C TYR A 266 13.25 -1.84 -4.68
N THR A 267 13.45 -1.11 -5.77
CA THR A 267 14.38 0.02 -5.83
C THR A 267 13.65 1.31 -6.15
N ALA A 268 14.24 2.44 -5.77
CA ALA A 268 13.78 3.76 -6.16
C ALA A 268 14.97 4.60 -6.61
N GLN A 269 14.71 5.53 -7.52
CA GLN A 269 15.72 6.45 -8.05
C GLN A 269 15.50 7.85 -7.50
N ARG A 270 16.60 8.50 -7.13
CA ARG A 270 16.57 9.90 -6.72
C ARG A 270 16.04 10.79 -7.86
N GLN A 271 15.25 11.80 -7.52
CA GLN A 271 14.72 12.80 -8.46
C GLN A 271 15.58 14.06 -8.52
#